data_AF-A0A2M7TD27-F1
#
_entry.id   AF-A0A2M7TD27-F1
#
_cell.length_a   1.000
_cell.length_b   1.000
_cell.length_c   1.000
_cell.angle_alpha   90.00
_cell.angle_beta   90.00
_cell.angle_gamma   90.00
#
_symmetry.space_group_name_H-M   'P 1'
#
loop_
_entity.id
_entity.type
_entity.pdbx_description
1 polymer ?
#
loop_
_entity_poly.entity_id
_entity_poly.type
_entity_poly.pdbx_seq_one_letter_code
_entity_poly.pdbx_strand_id
1 'polypeptide(L)'
;METASTFLFIDFGKTFTHYFLVEVASQSFHLQGPVEIPSFFFKKSSDPDSIFKAGIRQLEELTQRKLLSNGILVISAKKEQGVGVDEAIFSGGEEWRDKIDIFQAVKELNLDECLESASAHLTSLDKNFKLIDAGSSAIRFFYQHQDETKKIYSTFGTGKGAVYLLREEYSPEDILRWLPFEMEVVGLENFIANKSLFPHTLPCSERDLAIEGAVLREMLRLGKPADFFEDLHAIKILVSGASFSHNPSRSQVGLIVLDGLEVEGVSEFYLDRRQFLSCFGALIKKHPELIEKMDLKIPFEHILTTVAISGRYQAGEPLGKVLINFGFEEVQKIKVLGGEIYFIPAGNQSIELEFMLSAKCTVLGINPQDQVKGSLKCSINTGEKGFIIDARGRPLLCPRPNIEGRKTIKRWQSAFII
;
A
#
# COMPACT_ATOMS: atom_id res chain seq x y z
N MET A 1 -30.13 -4.70 -21.74
CA MET A 1 -29.17 -4.38 -20.68
C MET A 1 -28.34 -5.62 -20.47
N GLU A 2 -27.02 -5.52 -20.64
CA GLU A 2 -26.10 -6.61 -20.31
C GLU A 2 -26.22 -6.88 -18.80
N THR A 3 -26.51 -8.11 -18.41
CA THR A 3 -26.62 -8.49 -17.00
C THR A 3 -25.23 -8.47 -16.37
N ALA A 4 -25.05 -7.73 -15.28
CA ALA A 4 -23.77 -7.66 -14.58
C ALA A 4 -23.36 -9.04 -14.05
N SER A 5 -22.12 -9.45 -14.34
CA SER A 5 -21.53 -10.67 -13.78
C SER A 5 -21.21 -10.44 -12.32
N THR A 6 -21.58 -11.37 -11.45
CA THR A 6 -21.35 -11.29 -10.00
C THR A 6 -20.39 -12.40 -9.57
N PHE A 7 -19.32 -12.02 -8.88
CA PHE A 7 -18.28 -12.90 -8.39
C PHE A 7 -18.21 -12.84 -6.87
N LEU A 8 -18.08 -13.99 -6.22
CA LEU A 8 -17.69 -14.09 -4.82
C LEU A 8 -16.18 -14.33 -4.77
N PHE A 9 -15.43 -13.42 -4.16
CA PHE A 9 -14.00 -13.61 -3.93
C PHE A 9 -13.72 -13.91 -2.47
N ILE A 10 -12.84 -14.87 -2.22
CA ILE A 10 -12.44 -15.26 -0.87
C ILE A 10 -10.93 -15.44 -0.85
N ASP A 11 -10.24 -14.52 -0.16
CA ASP A 11 -8.80 -14.55 0.01
C ASP A 11 -8.44 -15.13 1.37
N PHE A 12 -7.87 -16.33 1.39
CA PHE A 12 -7.35 -16.98 2.60
C PHE A 12 -5.92 -16.53 2.88
N GLY A 13 -5.79 -15.30 3.36
CA GLY A 13 -4.53 -14.75 3.80
C GLY A 13 -3.94 -15.46 5.03
N LYS A 14 -2.67 -15.18 5.32
CA LYS A 14 -1.98 -15.79 6.48
C LYS A 14 -2.47 -15.26 7.84
N THR A 15 -2.96 -14.02 7.86
CA THR A 15 -3.42 -13.32 9.08
C THR A 15 -4.93 -13.11 9.07
N PHE A 16 -5.46 -12.63 7.95
CA PHE A 16 -6.88 -12.35 7.75
C PHE A 16 -7.36 -13.05 6.49
N THR A 17 -8.61 -13.53 6.55
CA THR A 17 -9.36 -14.06 5.43
C THR A 17 -10.39 -13.01 5.03
N HIS A 18 -10.41 -12.63 3.76
CA HIS A 18 -11.29 -11.58 3.25
C HIS A 18 -12.35 -12.15 2.31
N TYR A 19 -13.56 -11.63 2.40
CA TYR A 19 -14.68 -11.97 1.53
C TYR A 19 -15.16 -10.73 0.81
N PHE A 20 -15.30 -10.82 -0.51
CA PHE A 20 -15.80 -9.73 -1.34
C PHE A 20 -16.88 -10.23 -2.28
N LEU A 21 -17.83 -9.35 -2.55
CA LEU A 21 -18.73 -9.48 -3.69
C LEU A 21 -18.32 -8.45 -4.73
N VAL A 22 -18.03 -8.92 -5.94
CA VAL A 22 -17.64 -8.05 -7.06
C VAL A 22 -18.69 -8.19 -8.15
N GLU A 23 -19.35 -7.08 -8.48
CA GLU A 23 -20.27 -7.01 -9.61
C GLU A 23 -19.59 -6.28 -10.75
N VAL A 24 -19.50 -6.90 -11.92
CA VAL A 24 -18.91 -6.30 -13.12
C VAL A 24 -20.03 -6.00 -14.11
N ALA A 25 -20.26 -4.71 -14.36
CA ALA A 25 -21.09 -4.20 -15.44
C ALA A 25 -20.21 -3.67 -16.57
N SER A 26 -20.76 -3.44 -17.76
CA SER A 26 -20.03 -3.26 -19.03
C SER A 26 -18.79 -2.34 -19.01
N GLN A 27 -18.71 -1.35 -18.11
CA GLN A 27 -17.55 -0.45 -17.96
C GLN A 27 -17.10 -0.19 -16.52
N SER A 28 -17.73 -0.82 -15.53
CA SER A 28 -17.43 -0.57 -14.12
C SER A 28 -17.53 -1.86 -13.30
N PHE A 29 -16.76 -1.93 -12.22
CA PHE A 29 -17.01 -2.92 -11.18
C PHE A 29 -17.50 -2.23 -9.92
N HIS A 30 -18.38 -2.90 -9.20
CA HIS A 30 -18.84 -2.52 -7.88
C HIS A 30 -18.33 -3.53 -6.86
N LEU A 31 -17.44 -3.06 -5.98
CA LEU A 31 -16.82 -3.85 -4.93
C LEU A 31 -17.56 -3.67 -3.61
N GLN A 32 -18.11 -4.75 -3.07
CA GLN A 32 -18.74 -4.80 -1.76
C GLN A 32 -17.93 -5.69 -0.82
N GLY A 33 -17.78 -5.25 0.43
CA GLY A 33 -16.81 -5.81 1.38
C GLY A 33 -15.58 -4.89 1.58
N PRO A 34 -14.53 -5.40 2.24
CA PRO A 34 -14.40 -6.78 2.72
C PRO A 34 -15.25 -7.07 3.96
N VAL A 35 -15.72 -8.31 4.09
CA VAL A 35 -15.83 -8.94 5.40
C VAL A 35 -14.47 -9.54 5.73
N GLU A 36 -13.93 -9.23 6.90
CA GLU A 36 -12.60 -9.67 7.33
C GLU A 36 -12.72 -10.58 8.55
N ILE A 37 -12.12 -11.78 8.48
CA ILE A 37 -12.07 -12.73 9.59
C ILE A 37 -10.61 -13.08 9.89
N PRO A 38 -10.13 -12.97 11.14
CA PRO A 38 -8.80 -13.48 11.48
C PRO A 38 -8.63 -14.96 11.12
N SER A 39 -7.66 -15.27 10.28
CA SER A 39 -7.43 -16.64 9.75
C SER A 39 -7.07 -17.64 10.85
N PHE A 40 -6.67 -17.14 12.03
CA PHE A 40 -6.46 -17.95 13.23
C PHE A 40 -7.72 -18.74 13.64
N PHE A 41 -8.92 -18.21 13.42
CA PHE A 41 -10.17 -18.92 13.76
C PHE A 41 -10.34 -20.22 12.96
N PHE A 42 -9.99 -20.20 11.67
CA PHE A 42 -9.98 -21.42 10.84
C PHE A 42 -8.98 -22.45 11.38
N LYS A 43 -7.80 -22.00 11.83
CA LYS A 43 -6.72 -22.86 12.34
C LYS A 43 -7.03 -23.54 13.67
N LYS A 44 -7.85 -22.91 14.50
CA LYS A 44 -8.22 -23.44 15.82
C LYS A 44 -9.55 -24.17 15.83
N SER A 45 -10.40 -23.97 14.81
CA SER A 45 -11.71 -24.63 14.74
C SER A 45 -11.57 -26.10 14.36
N SER A 46 -12.36 -26.96 15.01
CA SER A 46 -12.61 -28.33 14.54
C SER A 46 -13.54 -28.37 13.33
N ASP A 47 -14.26 -27.27 13.07
CA ASP A 47 -15.18 -27.08 11.95
C ASP A 47 -14.88 -25.74 11.25
N PRO A 48 -13.90 -25.71 10.32
CA PRO A 48 -13.59 -24.51 9.54
C PRO A 48 -14.70 -24.07 8.59
N ASP A 49 -15.55 -25.00 8.14
CA ASP A 49 -16.67 -24.71 7.24
C ASP A 49 -17.75 -23.85 7.92
N SER A 50 -18.00 -24.06 9.21
CA SER A 50 -18.86 -23.14 9.99
C SER A 50 -18.31 -21.72 10.05
N ILE A 51 -16.99 -21.54 10.18
CA ILE A 51 -16.35 -20.21 10.16
C ILE A 51 -16.48 -19.59 8.76
N PHE A 52 -16.27 -20.41 7.73
CA PHE A 52 -16.45 -20.00 6.34
C PHE A 52 -17.87 -19.48 6.09
N LYS A 53 -18.89 -20.26 6.46
CA LYS A 53 -20.31 -19.90 6.31
C LYS A 53 -20.68 -18.67 7.14
N ALA A 54 -20.04 -18.45 8.29
CA ALA A 54 -20.23 -17.23 9.08
C ALA A 54 -19.70 -15.98 8.35
N GLY A 55 -18.58 -16.07 7.64
CA GLY A 55 -18.09 -15.00 6.77
C GLY A 55 -19.01 -14.69 5.61
N ILE A 56 -19.55 -15.74 4.97
CA ILE A 56 -20.56 -15.58 3.92
C ILE A 56 -21.81 -14.88 4.45
N ARG A 57 -22.35 -15.28 5.61
CA ARG A 57 -23.54 -14.64 6.21
C ARG A 57 -23.33 -13.17 6.51
N GLN A 58 -22.17 -12.79 7.06
CA GLN A 58 -21.82 -11.38 7.24
C GLN A 58 -21.78 -10.62 5.91
N LEU A 59 -21.30 -11.27 4.84
CA LEU A 59 -21.31 -10.67 3.51
C LEU A 59 -22.75 -10.57 2.97
N GLU A 60 -23.63 -11.54 3.22
CA GLU A 60 -25.05 -11.45 2.88
C GLU A 60 -25.71 -10.26 3.58
N GLU A 61 -25.42 -10.05 4.88
CA GLU A 61 -25.90 -8.89 5.65
C GLU A 61 -25.39 -7.56 5.09
N LEU A 62 -24.10 -7.49 4.74
CA LEU A 62 -23.50 -6.28 4.18
C LEU A 62 -24.07 -5.93 2.80
N THR A 63 -24.25 -6.94 1.95
CA THR A 63 -24.60 -6.78 0.53
C THR A 63 -26.09 -6.86 0.25
N GLN A 64 -26.89 -7.30 1.24
CA GLN A 64 -28.31 -7.64 1.08
C GLN A 64 -28.57 -8.68 -0.02
N ARG A 65 -27.55 -9.50 -0.33
CA ARG A 65 -27.60 -10.55 -1.34
C ARG A 65 -27.55 -11.91 -0.67
N LYS A 66 -28.48 -12.79 -1.01
CA LYS A 66 -28.52 -14.15 -0.44
C LYS A 66 -27.56 -15.07 -1.19
N LEU A 67 -26.49 -15.51 -0.54
CA LEU A 67 -25.43 -16.34 -1.08
C LEU A 67 -25.56 -17.81 -0.65
N LEU A 68 -26.22 -18.11 0.47
CA LEU A 68 -26.43 -19.46 0.97
C LEU A 68 -27.89 -19.91 0.82
N SER A 69 -28.08 -21.15 0.40
CA SER A 69 -29.38 -21.85 0.42
C SER A 69 -29.20 -23.20 1.10
N ASN A 70 -29.94 -23.45 2.18
CA ASN A 70 -29.79 -24.64 3.04
C ASN A 70 -28.34 -24.90 3.47
N GLY A 71 -27.56 -23.83 3.69
CA GLY A 71 -26.15 -23.92 4.07
C GLY A 71 -25.19 -24.22 2.91
N ILE A 72 -25.66 -24.29 1.67
CA ILE A 72 -24.83 -24.50 0.47
C ILE A 72 -24.69 -23.18 -0.28
N LEU A 73 -23.48 -22.88 -0.76
CA LEU A 73 -23.23 -21.71 -1.58
C LEU A 73 -23.96 -21.82 -2.92
N VAL A 74 -24.72 -20.78 -3.27
CA VAL A 74 -25.47 -20.71 -4.52
C VAL A 74 -24.60 -20.14 -5.63
N ILE A 75 -24.08 -21.01 -6.50
CA ILE A 75 -23.37 -20.63 -7.73
C ILE A 75 -24.23 -21.07 -8.92
N SER A 76 -24.76 -20.13 -9.69
CA SER A 76 -25.61 -20.41 -10.86
C SER A 76 -25.67 -19.22 -11.81
N ALA A 77 -25.47 -19.47 -13.11
CA ALA A 77 -25.70 -18.48 -14.16
C ALA A 77 -27.20 -18.15 -14.37
N LYS A 78 -28.10 -18.97 -13.85
CA LYS A 78 -29.56 -18.77 -13.87
C LYS A 78 -30.04 -18.56 -12.44
N LYS A 79 -29.82 -17.36 -11.92
CA LYS A 79 -30.19 -16.95 -10.57
C LYS A 79 -31.23 -15.83 -10.60
N GLU A 80 -32.09 -15.79 -9.59
CA GLU A 80 -32.93 -14.61 -9.35
C GLU A 80 -32.05 -13.43 -8.95
N GLN A 81 -32.49 -12.20 -9.27
CA GLN A 81 -31.76 -11.00 -8.89
C GLN A 81 -31.60 -10.95 -7.36
N GLY A 82 -30.38 -10.71 -6.87
CA GLY A 82 -30.09 -10.70 -5.44
C GLY A 82 -29.87 -12.07 -4.80
N VAL A 83 -29.80 -13.16 -5.59
CA VAL A 83 -29.48 -14.51 -5.10
C VAL A 83 -28.24 -15.05 -5.80
N GLY A 84 -27.32 -15.63 -5.04
CA GLY A 84 -26.12 -16.33 -5.52
C GLY A 84 -25.14 -15.49 -6.33
N VAL A 85 -24.13 -16.17 -6.87
CA VAL A 85 -23.08 -15.61 -7.73
C VAL A 85 -22.92 -16.44 -9.00
N ASP A 86 -22.27 -15.86 -10.02
CA ASP A 86 -21.94 -16.57 -11.26
C ASP A 86 -20.74 -17.50 -11.05
N GLU A 87 -19.76 -17.04 -10.27
CA GLU A 87 -18.58 -17.82 -9.91
C GLU A 87 -18.10 -17.43 -8.49
N ALA A 88 -17.50 -18.40 -7.80
CA ALA A 88 -16.72 -18.16 -6.60
C ALA A 88 -15.23 -18.37 -6.93
N ILE A 89 -14.39 -17.44 -6.53
CA ILE A 89 -12.95 -17.43 -6.80
C ILE A 89 -12.21 -17.37 -5.46
N PHE A 90 -11.24 -18.26 -5.30
CA PHE A 90 -10.48 -18.41 -4.06
C PHE A 90 -9.01 -18.13 -4.33
N SER A 91 -8.38 -17.31 -3.47
CA SER A 91 -6.93 -17.16 -3.42
C SER A 91 -6.38 -17.70 -2.10
N GLY A 92 -5.40 -18.59 -2.16
CA GLY A 92 -4.90 -19.29 -0.97
C GLY A 92 -5.94 -20.22 -0.34
N GLY A 93 -5.57 -20.85 0.78
CA GLY A 93 -6.48 -21.72 1.54
C GLY A 93 -6.42 -23.20 1.18
N GLU A 94 -5.41 -23.66 0.43
CA GLU A 94 -5.19 -25.08 0.11
C GLU A 94 -5.29 -26.01 1.34
N GLU A 95 -4.81 -25.56 2.51
CA GLU A 95 -4.88 -26.28 3.78
C GLU A 95 -6.33 -26.55 4.28
N TRP A 96 -7.33 -25.89 3.69
CA TRP A 96 -8.75 -26.03 4.00
C TRP A 96 -9.54 -26.81 2.94
N ARG A 97 -8.89 -27.29 1.88
CA ARG A 97 -9.56 -27.94 0.72
C ARG A 97 -10.50 -29.07 1.11
N ASP A 98 -10.10 -29.90 2.08
CA ASP A 98 -10.89 -31.05 2.53
C ASP A 98 -11.86 -30.71 3.69
N LYS A 99 -11.84 -29.46 4.18
CA LYS A 99 -12.57 -29.03 5.37
C LYS A 99 -13.65 -27.99 5.10
N ILE A 100 -13.72 -27.45 3.89
CA ILE A 100 -14.73 -26.49 3.45
C ILE A 100 -15.41 -27.07 2.21
N ASP A 101 -16.72 -27.31 2.28
CA ASP A 101 -17.44 -28.13 1.30
C ASP A 101 -17.26 -27.62 -0.14
N ILE A 102 -17.39 -26.30 -0.33
CA ILE A 102 -17.32 -25.68 -1.66
C ILE A 102 -15.91 -25.72 -2.26
N PHE A 103 -14.88 -25.83 -1.43
CA PHE A 103 -13.47 -25.75 -1.86
C PHE A 103 -13.05 -26.93 -2.73
N GLN A 104 -13.71 -28.08 -2.57
CA GLN A 104 -13.47 -29.26 -3.41
C GLN A 104 -13.98 -29.06 -4.83
N ALA A 105 -14.99 -28.22 -5.02
CA ALA A 105 -15.62 -27.98 -6.32
C ALA A 105 -14.95 -26.84 -7.11
N VAL A 106 -14.04 -26.08 -6.49
CA VAL A 106 -13.45 -24.87 -7.09
C VAL A 106 -11.93 -24.95 -7.10
N LYS A 107 -11.33 -24.59 -8.24
CA LYS A 107 -9.88 -24.44 -8.35
C LYS A 107 -9.45 -23.09 -7.76
N GLU A 108 -8.70 -23.18 -6.67
CA GLU A 108 -7.99 -22.10 -6.01
C GLU A 108 -6.87 -21.53 -6.90
N LEU A 109 -6.61 -20.23 -6.75
CA LEU A 109 -5.47 -19.55 -7.32
C LEU A 109 -4.39 -19.36 -6.25
N ASN A 110 -3.13 -19.50 -6.67
CA ASN A 110 -2.01 -19.16 -5.80
C ASN A 110 -1.95 -17.63 -5.61
N LEU A 111 -1.69 -17.17 -4.39
CA LEU A 111 -1.62 -15.75 -4.06
C LEU A 111 -0.58 -15.01 -4.92
N ASP A 112 0.61 -15.58 -5.10
CA ASP A 112 1.67 -14.94 -5.88
C ASP A 112 1.26 -14.80 -7.34
N GLU A 113 0.57 -15.79 -7.92
CA GLU A 113 0.03 -15.68 -9.28
C GLU A 113 -1.01 -14.56 -9.42
N CYS A 114 -1.83 -14.34 -8.37
CA CYS A 114 -2.78 -13.25 -8.35
C CYS A 114 -2.03 -11.90 -8.32
N LEU A 115 -1.07 -11.75 -7.41
CA LEU A 115 -0.27 -10.53 -7.30
C LEU A 115 0.55 -10.25 -8.57
N GLU A 116 1.09 -11.27 -9.22
CA GLU A 116 1.76 -11.18 -10.53
C GLU A 116 0.80 -10.66 -11.60
N SER A 117 -0.43 -11.18 -11.65
CA SER A 117 -1.44 -10.74 -12.62
C SER A 117 -1.83 -9.28 -12.40
N ALA A 118 -2.01 -8.87 -11.14
CA ALA A 118 -2.26 -7.47 -10.78
C ALA A 118 -1.07 -6.57 -11.15
N SER A 119 0.15 -6.98 -10.83
CA SER A 119 1.37 -6.24 -11.15
C SER A 119 1.57 -6.09 -12.66
N ALA A 120 1.32 -7.15 -13.43
CA ALA A 120 1.44 -7.14 -14.88
C ALA A 120 0.41 -6.19 -15.51
N HIS A 121 -0.83 -6.22 -15.03
CA HIS A 121 -1.87 -5.28 -15.48
C HIS A 121 -1.48 -3.84 -15.19
N LEU A 122 -1.11 -3.50 -13.95
CA LEU A 122 -0.70 -2.13 -13.59
C LEU A 122 0.49 -1.65 -14.42
N THR A 123 1.50 -2.50 -14.60
CA THR A 123 2.66 -2.23 -15.46
C THR A 123 2.27 -1.99 -16.92
N SER A 124 1.25 -2.69 -17.42
CA SER A 124 0.78 -2.51 -18.80
C SER A 124 0.13 -1.14 -19.03
N LEU A 125 -0.43 -0.54 -17.96
CA LEU A 125 -0.97 0.82 -17.97
C LEU A 125 0.14 1.86 -17.91
N ASP A 126 1.13 1.61 -17.05
CA ASP A 126 2.27 2.48 -16.85
C ASP A 126 3.45 1.64 -16.34
N LYS A 127 4.54 1.60 -17.12
CA LYS A 127 5.75 0.83 -16.80
C LYS A 127 6.39 1.27 -15.46
N ASN A 128 6.04 2.45 -14.96
CA ASN A 128 6.55 2.99 -13.70
C ASN A 128 5.87 2.43 -12.44
N PHE A 129 4.86 1.56 -12.57
CA PHE A 129 4.22 0.92 -11.42
C PHE A 129 5.16 -0.06 -10.70
N LYS A 130 5.20 0.07 -9.37
CA LYS A 130 5.84 -0.84 -8.45
C LYS A 130 4.83 -1.23 -7.38
N LEU A 131 4.70 -2.52 -7.12
CA LEU A 131 3.75 -3.06 -6.17
C LEU A 131 4.50 -3.62 -4.98
N ILE A 132 4.03 -3.27 -3.79
CA ILE A 132 4.56 -3.72 -2.50
C ILE A 132 3.41 -4.33 -1.70
N ASP A 133 3.48 -5.62 -1.41
CA ASP A 133 2.57 -6.31 -0.50
C ASP A 133 3.28 -6.60 0.83
N ALA A 134 2.94 -5.85 1.88
CA ALA A 134 3.51 -6.00 3.22
C ALA A 134 2.77 -7.10 4.01
N GLY A 135 3.01 -8.34 3.58
CA GLY A 135 2.44 -9.54 4.19
C GLY A 135 3.05 -9.90 5.56
N SER A 136 2.33 -10.75 6.28
CA SER A 136 2.71 -11.20 7.64
C SER A 136 4.06 -11.93 7.69
N SER A 137 4.37 -12.75 6.68
CA SER A 137 5.63 -13.51 6.64
C SER A 137 6.76 -12.81 5.88
N ALA A 138 6.42 -12.06 4.84
CA ALA A 138 7.36 -11.43 3.93
C ALA A 138 6.72 -10.16 3.34
N ILE A 139 7.50 -9.12 3.11
CA ILE A 139 7.16 -8.02 2.21
C ILE A 139 7.55 -8.45 0.80
N ARG A 140 6.61 -8.38 -0.13
CA ARG A 140 6.81 -8.76 -1.53
C ARG A 140 6.91 -7.53 -2.39
N PHE A 141 7.90 -7.51 -3.28
CA PHE A 141 8.14 -6.45 -4.24
C PHE A 141 7.94 -7.01 -5.64
N PHE A 142 7.07 -6.37 -6.42
CA PHE A 142 6.84 -6.67 -7.83
C PHE A 142 7.07 -5.40 -8.65
N TYR A 143 7.95 -5.47 -9.64
CA TYR A 143 8.32 -4.32 -10.47
C TYR A 143 8.95 -4.80 -11.78
N GLN A 144 9.01 -3.92 -12.77
CA GLN A 144 9.83 -4.13 -13.98
C GLN A 144 11.25 -3.63 -13.75
N HIS A 145 12.23 -4.40 -14.22
CA HIS A 145 13.61 -3.97 -14.38
C HIS A 145 14.17 -4.52 -15.70
N GLN A 146 14.64 -3.64 -16.59
CA GLN A 146 15.23 -3.99 -17.90
C GLN A 146 14.39 -5.00 -18.71
N ASP A 147 13.08 -4.71 -18.83
CA ASP A 147 12.04 -5.55 -19.47
C ASP A 147 11.77 -6.92 -18.79
N GLU A 148 12.39 -7.20 -17.64
CA GLU A 148 12.09 -8.35 -16.81
C GLU A 148 11.12 -8.01 -15.67
N THR A 149 10.13 -8.87 -15.46
CA THR A 149 9.30 -8.81 -14.26
C THR A 149 10.09 -9.36 -13.08
N LYS A 150 10.41 -8.52 -12.10
CA LYS A 150 11.06 -8.91 -10.85
C LYS A 150 10.01 -9.22 -9.80
N LYS A 151 10.26 -10.29 -9.04
CA LYS A 151 9.51 -10.69 -7.86
C LYS A 151 10.48 -11.02 -6.74
N ILE A 152 10.56 -10.13 -5.76
CA ILE A 152 11.49 -10.26 -4.63
C ILE A 152 10.70 -10.35 -3.33
N TYR A 153 11.11 -11.25 -2.44
CA TYR A 153 10.53 -11.43 -1.12
C TYR A 153 11.58 -11.05 -0.09
N SER A 154 11.27 -10.10 0.78
CA SER A 154 12.14 -9.80 1.90
C SER A 154 12.06 -10.89 2.96
N THR A 155 13.11 -10.99 3.76
CA THR A 155 13.12 -11.79 4.98
C THR A 155 12.06 -11.31 5.99
N PHE A 156 11.78 -10.01 6.01
CA PHE A 156 10.87 -9.38 6.97
C PHE A 156 9.41 -9.46 6.53
N GLY A 157 8.50 -9.56 7.48
CA GLY A 157 7.06 -9.39 7.26
C GLY A 157 6.43 -8.71 8.47
N THR A 158 5.26 -8.10 8.30
CA THR A 158 4.61 -7.25 9.31
C THR A 158 4.00 -8.00 10.50
N GLY A 159 4.01 -9.33 10.44
CA GLY A 159 3.50 -10.22 11.47
C GLY A 159 4.56 -11.25 11.84
N LYS A 160 4.37 -12.50 11.40
CA LYS A 160 5.29 -13.61 11.69
C LYS A 160 6.76 -13.31 11.36
N GLY A 161 7.01 -12.61 10.25
CA GLY A 161 8.36 -12.24 9.82
C GLY A 161 8.98 -11.10 10.63
N ALA A 162 8.24 -10.47 11.54
CA ALA A 162 8.74 -9.34 12.32
C ALA A 162 9.85 -9.75 13.30
N VAL A 163 9.78 -11.00 13.77
CA VAL A 163 10.77 -11.60 14.68
C VAL A 163 12.20 -11.54 14.13
N TYR A 164 12.38 -11.49 12.80
CA TYR A 164 13.71 -11.43 12.20
C TYR A 164 14.46 -10.12 12.48
N LEU A 165 13.75 -9.04 12.83
CA LEU A 165 14.36 -7.80 13.29
C LEU A 165 15.01 -7.91 14.68
N LEU A 166 14.73 -8.98 15.43
CA LEU A 166 15.33 -9.22 16.75
C LEU A 166 16.69 -9.92 16.68
N ARG A 167 17.20 -10.20 15.46
CA ARG A 167 18.52 -10.81 15.29
C ARG A 167 19.62 -9.80 15.57
N GLU A 168 20.75 -10.28 16.08
CA GLU A 168 21.91 -9.47 16.47
C GLU A 168 22.53 -8.65 15.32
N GLU A 169 22.23 -9.01 14.07
CA GLU A 169 22.67 -8.27 12.87
C GLU A 169 21.92 -6.94 12.65
N TYR A 170 20.79 -6.71 13.34
CA TYR A 170 19.99 -5.48 13.26
C TYR A 170 20.06 -4.70 14.58
N SER A 171 20.21 -3.38 14.47
CA SER A 171 20.28 -2.48 15.61
C SER A 171 18.88 -1.95 15.96
N PRO A 172 18.39 -2.13 17.21
CA PRO A 172 17.11 -1.55 17.65
C PRO A 172 17.07 -0.02 17.49
N GLU A 173 18.20 0.67 17.58
CA GLU A 173 18.35 2.10 17.40
C GLU A 173 17.91 2.58 16.01
N ASP A 174 18.03 1.73 14.99
CA ASP A 174 17.56 1.99 13.63
C ASP A 174 16.02 2.06 13.52
N ILE A 175 15.32 1.49 14.50
CA ILE A 175 13.86 1.60 14.63
C ILE A 175 13.50 2.73 15.61
N LEU A 176 14.16 2.79 16.77
CA LEU A 176 13.89 3.78 17.82
C LEU A 176 14.04 5.23 17.31
N ARG A 177 14.92 5.47 16.33
CA ARG A 177 15.12 6.79 15.72
C ARG A 177 13.87 7.38 15.06
N TRP A 178 12.91 6.54 14.68
CA TRP A 178 11.65 6.97 14.05
C TRP A 178 10.55 7.32 15.06
N LEU A 179 10.78 7.10 16.35
CA LEU A 179 9.77 7.33 17.39
C LEU A 179 9.78 8.80 17.84
N PRO A 180 8.59 9.42 18.01
CA PRO A 180 8.48 10.77 18.56
C PRO A 180 8.63 10.81 20.09
N PHE A 181 8.88 9.68 20.74
CA PHE A 181 8.98 9.56 22.19
C PHE A 181 10.11 8.62 22.58
N GLU A 182 10.47 8.66 23.86
CA GLU A 182 11.43 7.73 24.42
C GLU A 182 10.83 6.34 24.64
N MET A 183 11.62 5.33 24.35
CA MET A 183 11.25 3.93 24.45
C MET A 183 12.50 3.09 24.68
N GLU A 184 12.44 2.23 25.69
CA GLU A 184 13.50 1.27 25.98
C GLU A 184 13.54 0.17 24.92
N VAL A 185 14.75 -0.34 24.63
CA VAL A 185 14.97 -1.42 23.66
C VAL A 185 14.11 -2.65 23.98
N VAL A 186 14.08 -3.06 25.25
CA VAL A 186 13.25 -4.20 25.71
C VAL A 186 11.76 -3.99 25.41
N GLY A 187 11.28 -2.75 25.48
CA GLY A 187 9.91 -2.41 25.10
C GLY A 187 9.64 -2.63 23.61
N LEU A 188 10.61 -2.32 22.75
CA LEU A 188 10.51 -2.49 21.31
C LEU A 188 10.58 -3.97 20.93
N GLU A 189 11.51 -4.70 21.55
CA GLU A 189 11.65 -6.15 21.35
C GLU A 189 10.37 -6.88 21.75
N ASN A 190 9.77 -6.53 22.89
CA ASN A 190 8.50 -7.08 23.33
C ASN A 190 7.36 -6.76 22.35
N PHE A 191 7.32 -5.55 21.81
CA PHE A 191 6.31 -5.18 20.79
C PHE A 191 6.44 -6.06 19.54
N ILE A 192 7.66 -6.18 19.01
CA ILE A 192 7.95 -6.99 17.81
C ILE A 192 7.64 -8.48 18.06
N ALA A 193 8.09 -9.02 19.20
CA ALA A 193 7.82 -10.40 19.59
C ALA A 193 6.32 -10.68 19.68
N ASN A 194 5.56 -9.82 20.37
CA ASN A 194 4.11 -9.96 20.50
C ASN A 194 3.41 -9.88 19.14
N LYS A 195 3.78 -8.92 18.28
CA LYS A 195 3.23 -8.81 16.93
C LYS A 195 3.51 -10.06 16.09
N SER A 196 4.69 -10.68 16.26
CA SER A 196 5.04 -11.91 15.54
C SER A 196 4.22 -13.14 15.97
N LEU A 197 3.87 -13.21 17.26
CA LEU A 197 3.03 -14.28 17.82
C LEU A 197 1.54 -14.06 17.53
N PHE A 198 1.10 -12.80 17.54
CA PHE A 198 -0.29 -12.40 17.37
C PHE A 198 -0.43 -11.39 16.22
N PRO A 199 -0.18 -11.81 14.96
CA PRO A 199 -0.13 -10.90 13.81
C PRO A 199 -1.47 -10.26 13.44
N HIS A 200 -2.57 -10.75 14.00
CA HIS A 200 -3.93 -10.21 13.81
C HIS A 200 -4.25 -9.05 14.77
N THR A 201 -3.35 -8.75 15.72
CA THR A 201 -3.54 -7.61 16.63
C THR A 201 -3.43 -6.30 15.87
N LEU A 202 -4.32 -5.37 16.19
CA LEU A 202 -4.33 -4.02 15.65
C LEU A 202 -3.73 -3.05 16.67
N PRO A 203 -3.03 -1.99 16.23
CA PRO A 203 -2.67 -0.88 17.10
C PRO A 203 -3.90 -0.28 17.80
N CYS A 204 -3.87 -0.19 19.13
CA CYS A 204 -4.98 0.34 19.93
C CYS A 204 -4.73 1.76 20.44
N SER A 205 -3.56 2.34 20.12
CA SER A 205 -3.17 3.69 20.52
C SER A 205 -2.29 4.36 19.47
N GLU A 206 -2.17 5.69 19.52
CA GLU A 206 -1.20 6.43 18.68
C GLU A 206 0.24 5.98 18.95
N ARG A 207 0.53 5.56 20.19
CA ARG A 207 1.83 5.01 20.57
C ARG A 207 2.11 3.72 19.81
N ASP A 208 1.15 2.80 19.77
CA ASP A 208 1.27 1.53 19.04
C ASP A 208 1.40 1.77 17.53
N LEU A 209 0.62 2.70 16.97
CA LEU A 209 0.71 3.10 15.56
C LEU A 209 2.10 3.66 15.23
N ALA A 210 2.66 4.49 16.11
CA ALA A 210 4.01 5.03 15.93
C ALA A 210 5.09 3.93 15.96
N ILE A 211 4.95 2.95 16.86
CA ILE A 211 5.87 1.81 16.94
C ILE A 211 5.75 0.92 15.70
N GLU A 212 4.54 0.53 15.31
CA GLU A 212 4.31 -0.30 14.12
C GLU A 212 4.79 0.42 12.85
N GLY A 213 4.56 1.73 12.74
CA GLY A 213 5.07 2.54 11.63
C GLY A 213 6.60 2.67 11.63
N ALA A 214 7.25 2.75 12.79
CA ALA A 214 8.71 2.78 12.89
C ALA A 214 9.33 1.45 12.44
N VAL A 215 8.74 0.33 12.89
CA VAL A 215 9.13 -1.02 12.47
C VAL A 215 8.96 -1.19 10.97
N LEU A 216 7.81 -0.78 10.41
CA LEU A 216 7.52 -0.92 8.98
C LEU A 216 8.47 -0.11 8.09
N ARG A 217 8.85 1.12 8.50
CA ARG A 217 9.89 1.90 7.79
C ARG A 217 11.19 1.11 7.67
N GLU A 218 11.64 0.53 8.76
CA GLU A 218 12.89 -0.21 8.80
C GLU A 218 12.82 -1.52 7.99
N MET A 219 11.68 -2.22 8.03
CA MET A 219 11.45 -3.40 7.18
C MET A 219 11.48 -3.07 5.69
N LEU A 220 10.87 -1.95 5.28
CA LEU A 220 10.91 -1.48 3.89
C LEU A 220 12.36 -1.14 3.50
N ARG A 221 13.09 -0.44 4.36
CA ARG A 221 14.48 -0.03 4.12
C ARG A 221 15.40 -1.23 3.91
N LEU A 222 15.30 -2.22 4.78
CA LEU A 222 16.10 -3.44 4.75
C LEU A 222 15.63 -4.44 3.67
N GLY A 223 14.33 -4.46 3.37
CA GLY A 223 13.73 -5.39 2.42
C GLY A 223 13.76 -4.93 0.96
N LYS A 224 13.91 -3.62 0.70
CA LYS A 224 13.90 -3.03 -0.64
C LYS A 224 15.10 -3.55 -1.46
N PRO A 225 14.87 -4.12 -2.66
CA PRO A 225 15.94 -4.51 -3.58
C PRO A 225 16.81 -3.31 -4.02
N ALA A 226 18.07 -3.57 -4.36
CA ALA A 226 19.00 -2.51 -4.78
C ALA A 226 18.56 -1.86 -6.12
N ASP A 227 18.13 -2.69 -7.06
CA ASP A 227 17.62 -2.35 -8.39
C ASP A 227 16.19 -1.76 -8.37
N PHE A 228 15.55 -1.67 -7.20
CA PHE A 228 14.15 -1.27 -7.08
C PHE A 228 13.85 0.12 -7.67
N PHE A 229 14.83 1.03 -7.77
CA PHE A 229 14.65 2.37 -8.32
C PHE A 229 15.58 2.72 -9.49
N GLU A 230 16.33 1.75 -10.05
CA GLU A 230 17.36 2.06 -11.05
C GLU A 230 16.80 2.49 -12.41
N ASP A 231 15.63 2.01 -12.81
CA ASP A 231 15.18 2.09 -14.20
C ASP A 231 14.15 3.18 -14.52
N LEU A 232 13.68 3.93 -13.52
CA LEU A 232 12.45 4.72 -13.68
C LEU A 232 12.56 6.13 -13.11
N HIS A 233 12.15 7.10 -13.92
CA HIS A 233 11.97 8.49 -13.56
C HIS A 233 10.46 8.72 -13.41
N ALA A 234 10.01 9.20 -12.25
CA ALA A 234 8.61 9.28 -11.81
C ALA A 234 7.99 7.90 -11.54
N ILE A 235 7.77 7.57 -10.26
CA ILE A 235 7.45 6.20 -9.83
C ILE A 235 6.05 6.13 -9.23
N LYS A 236 5.26 5.13 -9.63
CA LYS A 236 3.95 4.86 -9.02
C LYS A 236 4.09 3.68 -8.07
N ILE A 237 3.87 3.88 -6.77
CA ILE A 237 4.04 2.84 -5.75
C ILE A 237 2.67 2.47 -5.20
N LEU A 238 2.21 1.25 -5.48
CA LEU A 238 1.04 0.66 -4.86
C LEU A 238 1.46 -0.14 -3.63
N VAL A 239 0.93 0.21 -2.46
CA VAL A 239 1.11 -0.56 -1.23
C VAL A 239 -0.16 -1.30 -0.82
N SER A 240 -0.01 -2.56 -0.42
CA SER A 240 -1.06 -3.42 0.16
C SER A 240 -0.56 -4.16 1.40
N GLY A 241 -1.49 -4.72 2.16
CA GLY A 241 -1.26 -5.44 3.41
C GLY A 241 -1.93 -4.79 4.62
N ALA A 242 -2.13 -5.59 5.67
CA ALA A 242 -2.86 -5.21 6.88
C ALA A 242 -2.28 -3.95 7.57
N SER A 243 -0.95 -3.86 7.75
CA SER A 243 -0.33 -2.70 8.43
C SER A 243 -0.51 -1.37 7.70
N PHE A 244 -0.73 -1.38 6.37
CA PHE A 244 -1.08 -0.18 5.62
C PHE A 244 -2.59 0.08 5.61
N SER A 245 -3.38 -0.96 5.30
CA SER A 245 -4.84 -0.83 5.18
C SER A 245 -5.53 -0.53 6.52
N HIS A 246 -5.06 -1.08 7.64
CA HIS A 246 -5.59 -0.79 8.97
C HIS A 246 -5.05 0.52 9.57
N ASN A 247 -4.07 1.17 8.94
CA ASN A 247 -3.62 2.48 9.40
C ASN A 247 -4.73 3.52 9.17
N PRO A 248 -5.16 4.27 10.21
CA PRO A 248 -6.25 5.22 10.07
C PRO A 248 -5.88 6.42 9.19
N SER A 249 -4.58 6.78 9.11
CA SER A 249 -4.11 7.99 8.43
C SER A 249 -3.36 7.68 7.12
N ARG A 250 -3.89 8.19 6.01
CA ARG A 250 -3.29 8.07 4.67
C ARG A 250 -1.96 8.79 4.59
N SER A 251 -1.88 9.97 5.20
CA SER A 251 -0.66 10.75 5.29
C SER A 251 0.44 10.01 6.06
N GLN A 252 0.07 9.27 7.13
CA GLN A 252 1.04 8.42 7.83
C GLN A 252 1.53 7.26 6.97
N VAL A 253 0.64 6.61 6.20
CA VAL A 253 1.04 5.57 5.23
C VAL A 253 2.01 6.15 4.21
N GLY A 254 1.68 7.29 3.60
CA GLY A 254 2.57 7.96 2.65
C GLY A 254 3.94 8.30 3.25
N LEU A 255 3.98 8.78 4.50
CA LEU A 255 5.23 9.07 5.19
C LEU A 255 6.04 7.79 5.50
N ILE A 256 5.40 6.69 5.90
CA ILE A 256 6.07 5.40 6.11
C ILE A 256 6.73 4.91 4.81
N VAL A 257 6.02 5.01 3.68
CA VAL A 257 6.51 4.59 2.37
C VAL A 257 7.66 5.50 1.91
N LEU A 258 7.49 6.81 2.03
CA LEU A 258 8.51 7.80 1.69
C LEU A 258 9.81 7.58 2.49
N ASP A 259 9.69 7.38 3.80
CA ASP A 259 10.82 7.19 4.71
C ASP A 259 11.48 5.83 4.52
N GLY A 260 10.67 4.76 4.49
CA GLY A 260 11.16 3.38 4.44
C GLY A 260 11.81 3.03 3.12
N LEU A 261 11.35 3.60 2.00
CA LEU A 261 11.96 3.37 0.70
C LEU A 261 13.03 4.42 0.34
N GLU A 262 13.10 5.54 1.08
CA GLU A 262 13.92 6.71 0.73
C GLU A 262 13.64 7.22 -0.71
N VAL A 263 12.36 7.30 -1.08
CA VAL A 263 11.92 7.65 -2.45
C VAL A 263 12.54 8.96 -2.93
N GLU A 264 12.97 9.03 -4.19
CA GLU A 264 13.55 10.22 -4.82
C GLU A 264 12.67 10.74 -5.97
N GLY A 265 12.71 12.05 -6.22
CA GLY A 265 12.00 12.66 -7.34
C GLY A 265 10.48 12.69 -7.19
N VAL A 266 9.78 12.75 -8.32
CA VAL A 266 8.32 12.68 -8.39
C VAL A 266 7.86 11.26 -8.15
N SER A 267 6.88 11.04 -7.27
CA SER A 267 6.30 9.71 -7.05
C SER A 267 4.85 9.80 -6.59
N GLU A 268 4.02 8.89 -7.08
CA GLU A 268 2.60 8.77 -6.72
C GLU A 268 2.40 7.53 -5.86
N PHE A 269 1.75 7.67 -4.70
CA PHE A 269 1.47 6.56 -3.79
C PHE A 269 0.01 6.15 -3.87
N TYR A 270 -0.20 4.87 -4.16
CA TYR A 270 -1.50 4.24 -4.21
C TYR A 270 -1.65 3.29 -3.02
N LEU A 271 -2.83 3.23 -2.44
CA LEU A 271 -3.14 2.37 -1.30
C LEU A 271 -4.26 1.39 -1.65
N ASP A 272 -3.98 0.11 -1.44
CA ASP A 272 -5.01 -0.92 -1.36
C ASP A 272 -5.69 -0.89 0.01
N ARG A 273 -6.61 0.06 0.17
CA ARG A 273 -7.26 0.34 1.46
C ARG A 273 -8.18 -0.80 1.94
N ARG A 274 -8.69 -1.61 1.01
CA ARG A 274 -9.67 -2.67 1.24
C ARG A 274 -9.05 -4.08 1.19
N GLN A 275 -7.74 -4.21 0.97
CA GLN A 275 -7.07 -5.50 0.73
C GLN A 275 -7.66 -6.25 -0.48
N PHE A 276 -7.97 -5.51 -1.55
CA PHE A 276 -8.58 -6.02 -2.79
C PHE A 276 -7.54 -6.51 -3.80
N LEU A 277 -6.24 -6.26 -3.60
CA LEU A 277 -5.21 -6.50 -4.61
C LEU A 277 -5.13 -7.95 -5.10
N SER A 278 -5.22 -8.93 -4.20
CA SER A 278 -5.26 -10.36 -4.56
C SER A 278 -6.50 -10.70 -5.40
N CYS A 279 -7.67 -10.18 -5.01
CA CYS A 279 -8.93 -10.37 -5.72
C CYS A 279 -8.90 -9.71 -7.10
N PHE A 280 -8.31 -8.52 -7.22
CA PHE A 280 -8.13 -7.84 -8.50
C PHE A 280 -7.25 -8.67 -9.45
N GLY A 281 -6.13 -9.18 -8.94
CA GLY A 281 -5.25 -10.09 -9.68
C GLY A 281 -5.93 -11.38 -10.11
N ALA A 282 -6.73 -11.97 -9.21
CA ALA A 282 -7.52 -13.16 -9.50
C ALA A 282 -8.58 -12.90 -10.60
N LEU A 283 -9.23 -11.73 -10.58
CA LEU A 283 -10.19 -11.32 -11.61
C LEU A 283 -9.51 -11.16 -12.97
N ILE A 284 -8.35 -10.49 -13.04
CA ILE A 284 -7.54 -10.36 -14.26
C ILE A 284 -7.17 -11.73 -14.82
N LYS A 285 -6.72 -12.64 -13.95
CA LYS A 285 -6.27 -13.97 -14.37
C LYS A 285 -7.40 -14.85 -14.92
N LYS A 286 -8.60 -14.72 -14.37
CA LYS A 286 -9.76 -15.55 -14.70
C LYS A 286 -10.60 -14.97 -15.84
N HIS A 287 -10.75 -13.65 -15.87
CA HIS A 287 -11.66 -12.91 -16.75
C HIS A 287 -10.98 -11.66 -17.32
N PRO A 288 -9.86 -11.79 -18.07
CA PRO A 288 -9.13 -10.64 -18.62
C PRO A 288 -10.01 -9.75 -19.51
N GLU A 289 -10.96 -10.34 -20.24
CA GLU A 289 -11.90 -9.64 -21.11
C GLU A 289 -12.86 -8.69 -20.36
N LEU A 290 -13.10 -8.94 -19.07
CA LEU A 290 -13.88 -8.03 -18.23
C LEU A 290 -13.07 -6.79 -17.87
N ILE A 291 -11.77 -6.96 -17.59
CA ILE A 291 -10.87 -5.87 -17.21
C ILE A 291 -10.57 -4.96 -18.39
N GLU A 292 -10.38 -5.51 -19.59
CA GLU A 292 -10.11 -4.74 -20.81
C GLU A 292 -11.21 -3.73 -21.16
N LYS A 293 -12.47 -4.03 -20.77
CA LYS A 293 -13.64 -3.20 -21.03
C LYS A 293 -13.89 -2.13 -19.95
N MET A 294 -13.16 -2.18 -18.83
CA MET A 294 -13.36 -1.24 -17.72
C MET A 294 -12.79 0.14 -18.03
N ASP A 295 -13.53 1.18 -17.63
CA ASP A 295 -13.07 2.57 -17.70
C ASP A 295 -12.08 2.88 -16.55
N LEU A 296 -12.30 2.27 -15.38
CA LEU A 296 -11.43 2.40 -14.22
C LEU A 296 -10.28 1.39 -14.29
N LYS A 297 -9.11 1.83 -14.78
CA LYS A 297 -7.95 0.94 -14.95
C LYS A 297 -7.10 0.73 -13.69
N ILE A 298 -7.12 1.69 -12.76
CA ILE A 298 -6.41 1.62 -11.47
C ILE A 298 -7.45 1.70 -10.34
N PRO A 299 -7.81 0.56 -9.71
CA PRO A 299 -8.89 0.50 -8.71
C PRO A 299 -8.44 0.87 -7.28
N PHE A 300 -7.33 1.59 -7.12
CA PHE A 300 -6.69 1.85 -5.82
C PHE A 300 -6.67 3.34 -5.50
N GLU A 301 -6.72 3.68 -4.21
CA GLU A 301 -6.78 5.08 -3.74
C GLU A 301 -5.43 5.77 -3.99
N HIS A 302 -5.40 6.80 -4.83
CA HIS A 302 -4.22 7.67 -4.96
C HIS A 302 -4.15 8.59 -3.73
N ILE A 303 -3.38 8.18 -2.72
CA ILE A 303 -3.39 8.84 -1.41
C ILE A 303 -2.58 10.12 -1.38
N LEU A 304 -1.48 10.16 -2.13
CA LEU A 304 -0.46 11.18 -1.98
C LEU A 304 0.52 11.18 -3.16
N THR A 305 0.96 12.38 -3.54
CA THR A 305 2.11 12.56 -4.44
C THR A 305 3.28 13.15 -3.68
N THR A 306 4.50 12.74 -3.96
CA THR A 306 5.71 13.28 -3.33
C THR A 306 6.66 13.80 -4.39
N VAL A 307 7.27 14.95 -4.13
CA VAL A 307 8.40 15.46 -4.92
C VAL A 307 9.59 15.60 -3.99
N ALA A 308 10.45 14.58 -3.97
CA ALA A 308 11.65 14.56 -3.15
C ALA A 308 12.82 15.24 -3.88
N ILE A 309 13.36 16.27 -3.24
CA ILE A 309 14.52 17.02 -3.72
C ILE A 309 15.79 16.27 -3.33
N SER A 310 16.39 15.61 -4.31
CA SER A 310 17.67 14.91 -4.14
C SER A 310 18.82 15.90 -3.99
N GLY A 311 19.82 15.52 -3.19
CA GLY A 311 20.99 16.35 -2.92
C GLY A 311 21.50 16.19 -1.50
N ARG A 312 22.73 16.66 -1.27
CA ARG A 312 23.38 16.67 0.05
C ARG A 312 23.43 18.10 0.58
N TYR A 313 22.68 18.35 1.64
CA TYR A 313 22.56 19.66 2.29
C TYR A 313 22.14 19.51 3.76
N GLN A 314 22.32 20.56 4.56
CA GLN A 314 22.07 20.51 6.00
C GLN A 314 20.65 20.98 6.36
N ALA A 315 20.19 20.60 7.55
CA ALA A 315 18.94 21.10 8.10
C ALA A 315 18.97 22.63 8.24
N GLY A 316 17.89 23.30 7.83
CA GLY A 316 17.76 24.77 7.84
C GLY A 316 18.45 25.50 6.70
N GLU A 317 19.20 24.80 5.85
CA GLU A 317 19.91 25.43 4.73
C GLU A 317 18.93 25.92 3.64
N PRO A 318 19.01 27.17 3.17
CA PRO A 318 18.16 27.65 2.08
C PRO A 318 18.47 26.93 0.77
N LEU A 319 17.52 26.14 0.27
CA LEU A 319 17.68 25.41 -0.99
C LEU A 319 17.14 26.19 -2.19
N GLY A 320 16.18 27.08 -1.97
CA GLY A 320 15.54 27.85 -3.02
C GLY A 320 14.06 28.09 -2.77
N LYS A 321 13.27 28.11 -3.84
CA LYS A 321 11.82 28.28 -3.79
C LYS A 321 11.11 27.41 -4.81
N VAL A 322 9.88 27.06 -4.50
CA VAL A 322 8.96 26.35 -5.39
C VAL A 322 7.75 27.24 -5.64
N LEU A 323 7.41 27.40 -6.91
CA LEU A 323 6.15 27.99 -7.33
C LEU A 323 5.15 26.89 -7.62
N ILE A 324 3.93 27.04 -7.13
CA ILE A 324 2.85 26.07 -7.22
C ILE A 324 1.68 26.75 -7.93
N ASN A 325 1.35 26.25 -9.12
CA ASN A 325 0.27 26.76 -9.93
C ASN A 325 -0.87 25.74 -9.98
N PHE A 326 -1.97 26.06 -9.29
CA PHE A 326 -3.21 25.28 -9.28
C PHE A 326 -4.14 25.59 -10.47
N GLY A 327 -3.70 26.41 -11.43
CA GLY A 327 -4.52 26.89 -12.54
C GLY A 327 -5.35 28.15 -12.20
N PHE A 328 -5.05 28.80 -11.07
CA PHE A 328 -5.64 30.08 -10.67
C PHE A 328 -4.74 31.27 -11.07
N GLU A 329 -5.24 32.50 -10.93
CA GLU A 329 -4.45 33.72 -11.22
C GLU A 329 -3.24 33.89 -10.28
N GLU A 330 -3.35 33.47 -9.02
CA GLU A 330 -2.28 33.59 -8.03
C GLU A 330 -1.47 32.29 -7.91
N VAL A 331 -0.16 32.42 -8.08
CA VAL A 331 0.81 31.32 -7.92
C VAL A 331 1.33 31.31 -6.49
N GLN A 332 1.13 30.21 -5.77
CA GLN A 332 1.64 30.07 -4.40
C GLN A 332 3.16 29.87 -4.44
N LYS A 333 3.88 30.48 -3.50
CA LYS A 333 5.34 30.41 -3.41
C LYS A 333 5.78 29.91 -2.05
N ILE A 334 6.57 28.83 -2.05
CA ILE A 334 7.15 28.25 -0.83
C ILE A 334 8.67 28.42 -0.88
N LYS A 335 9.26 28.92 0.22
CA LYS A 335 10.71 28.88 0.43
C LYS A 335 11.08 27.50 1.00
N VAL A 336 12.04 26.85 0.39
CA VAL A 336 12.44 25.49 0.75
C VAL A 336 13.73 25.53 1.55
N LEU A 337 13.70 24.93 2.73
CA LEU A 337 14.84 24.72 3.62
C LEU A 337 15.18 23.22 3.68
N GLY A 338 16.47 22.92 3.72
CA GLY A 338 16.96 21.55 3.89
C GLY A 338 16.48 20.96 5.22
N GLY A 339 16.23 19.65 5.25
CA GLY A 339 15.75 18.92 6.42
C GLY A 339 14.24 19.04 6.70
N GLU A 340 13.47 19.72 5.83
CA GLU A 340 12.04 19.97 6.04
C GLU A 340 11.16 19.14 5.09
N ILE A 341 9.90 18.95 5.52
CA ILE A 341 8.83 18.40 4.71
C ILE A 341 7.74 19.47 4.61
N TYR A 342 7.29 19.74 3.40
CA TYR A 342 6.17 20.64 3.15
C TYR A 342 5.01 19.81 2.63
N PHE A 343 3.90 19.81 3.36
CA PHE A 343 2.65 19.24 2.89
C PHE A 343 1.76 20.34 2.32
N ILE A 344 1.22 20.11 1.13
CA ILE A 344 0.33 21.04 0.46
C ILE A 344 -1.00 20.30 0.23
N PRO A 345 -2.07 20.67 0.96
CA PRO A 345 -3.37 20.06 0.78
C PRO A 345 -3.92 20.35 -0.62
N ALA A 346 -4.39 19.31 -1.29
CA ALA A 346 -5.02 19.39 -2.60
C ALA A 346 -5.92 18.16 -2.79
N GLY A 347 -7.01 18.29 -3.54
CA GLY A 347 -7.76 17.12 -4.03
C GLY A 347 -7.07 16.50 -5.25
N ASN A 348 -7.65 15.46 -5.83
CA ASN A 348 -7.15 14.88 -7.08
C ASN A 348 -7.26 15.89 -8.24
N GLN A 349 -6.14 16.47 -8.65
CA GLN A 349 -6.06 17.41 -9.77
C GLN A 349 -4.64 17.44 -10.36
N SER A 350 -4.50 17.97 -11.58
CA SER A 350 -3.19 18.25 -12.17
C SER A 350 -2.74 19.65 -11.77
N ILE A 351 -1.49 19.79 -11.32
CA ILE A 351 -0.87 21.08 -10.96
C ILE A 351 0.52 21.21 -11.58
N GLU A 352 0.93 22.44 -11.84
CA GLU A 352 2.26 22.76 -12.34
C GLU A 352 3.16 23.26 -11.20
N LEU A 353 4.35 22.69 -11.12
CA LEU A 353 5.39 23.08 -10.17
C LEU A 353 6.59 23.66 -10.90
N GLU A 354 7.14 24.77 -10.40
CA GLU A 354 8.40 25.34 -10.89
C GLU A 354 9.40 25.49 -9.74
N PHE A 355 10.48 24.71 -9.82
CA PHE A 355 11.55 24.64 -8.84
C PHE A 355 12.70 25.57 -9.25
N MET A 356 13.00 26.56 -8.40
CA MET A 356 14.20 27.39 -8.49
C MET A 356 15.10 27.05 -7.31
N LEU A 357 15.97 26.05 -7.51
CA LEU A 357 16.81 25.46 -6.47
C LEU A 357 18.30 25.76 -6.69
N SER A 358 19.08 25.63 -5.63
CA SER A 358 20.54 25.70 -5.67
C SER A 358 21.13 24.57 -6.53
N ALA A 359 22.33 24.79 -7.10
CA ALA A 359 22.98 23.87 -8.03
C ALA A 359 23.31 22.46 -7.48
N LYS A 360 23.18 22.25 -6.17
CA LYS A 360 23.36 20.96 -5.49
C LYS A 360 22.08 20.15 -5.32
N CYS A 361 20.95 20.71 -5.75
CA CYS A 361 19.64 20.07 -5.69
C CYS A 361 19.24 19.57 -7.06
N THR A 362 18.62 18.40 -7.09
CA THR A 362 18.02 17.81 -8.28
C THR A 362 16.63 17.29 -7.93
N VAL A 363 15.71 17.30 -8.88
CA VAL A 363 14.43 16.59 -8.77
C VAL A 363 14.38 15.57 -9.89
N LEU A 364 14.44 14.28 -9.52
CA LEU A 364 14.31 13.17 -10.47
C LEU A 364 12.85 13.03 -10.94
N GLY A 365 12.61 12.40 -12.09
CA GLY A 365 11.24 12.27 -12.62
C GLY A 365 10.75 13.47 -13.42
N ILE A 366 11.62 14.45 -13.70
CA ILE A 366 11.31 15.60 -14.55
C ILE A 366 11.89 15.34 -15.94
N ASN A 367 11.11 15.55 -17.01
CA ASN A 367 11.61 15.35 -18.35
C ASN A 367 12.74 16.36 -18.65
N PRO A 368 13.81 15.96 -19.35
CA PRO A 368 14.88 16.88 -19.73
C PRO A 368 14.41 18.11 -20.52
N GLN A 369 13.29 17.99 -21.25
CA GLN A 369 12.68 19.08 -22.01
C GLN A 369 11.99 20.13 -21.11
N ASP A 370 11.63 19.75 -19.89
CA ASP A 370 11.01 20.63 -18.90
C ASP A 370 12.05 21.38 -18.05
N GLN A 371 13.35 21.20 -18.35
CA GLN A 371 14.43 22.01 -17.81
C GLN A 371 14.50 23.34 -18.56
N VAL A 372 14.08 24.41 -17.88
CA VAL A 372 14.21 25.78 -18.37
C VAL A 372 15.48 26.40 -17.76
N LYS A 373 16.13 27.37 -18.41
CA LYS A 373 17.33 28.04 -17.88
C LYS A 373 17.12 28.50 -16.42
N GLY A 374 17.73 27.78 -15.48
CA GLY A 374 17.70 28.09 -14.04
C GLY A 374 16.47 27.62 -13.26
N SER A 375 15.56 26.82 -13.85
CA SER A 375 14.43 26.20 -13.14
C SER A 375 14.06 24.82 -13.69
N LEU A 376 13.46 23.98 -12.84
CA LEU A 376 12.89 22.69 -13.23
C LEU A 376 11.36 22.81 -13.19
N LYS A 377 10.67 22.48 -14.28
CA LYS A 377 9.20 22.47 -14.31
C LYS A 377 8.69 21.05 -14.33
N CYS A 378 7.59 20.76 -13.66
CA CYS A 378 6.88 19.50 -13.84
C CYS A 378 5.39 19.65 -13.54
N SER A 379 4.61 18.88 -14.30
CA SER A 379 3.21 18.62 -13.99
C SER A 379 3.12 17.41 -13.09
N ILE A 380 2.34 17.50 -12.02
CA ILE A 380 2.02 16.35 -11.17
C ILE A 380 0.51 16.19 -11.02
N ASN A 381 0.05 14.95 -10.91
CA ASN A 381 -1.27 14.66 -10.39
C ASN A 381 -1.15 14.59 -8.87
N THR A 382 -1.96 15.34 -8.12
CA THR A 382 -2.02 15.26 -6.66
C THR A 382 -2.89 14.10 -6.20
N GLY A 383 -2.57 13.55 -5.02
CA GLY A 383 -3.42 12.55 -4.36
C GLY A 383 -4.60 13.18 -3.63
N GLU A 384 -5.49 12.34 -3.09
CA GLU A 384 -6.72 12.78 -2.42
C GLU A 384 -6.44 13.74 -1.25
N LYS A 385 -5.30 13.55 -0.55
CA LYS A 385 -4.89 14.44 0.54
C LYS A 385 -4.04 15.62 0.06
N GLY A 386 -3.36 15.48 -1.08
CA GLY A 386 -2.52 16.51 -1.67
C GLY A 386 -1.17 15.98 -2.09
N PHE A 387 -0.11 16.77 -1.86
CA PHE A 387 1.24 16.39 -2.19
C PHE A 387 2.29 16.89 -1.19
N ILE A 388 3.45 16.24 -1.20
CA ILE A 388 4.63 16.59 -0.40
C ILE A 388 5.70 17.22 -1.31
N ILE A 389 6.37 18.26 -0.82
CA ILE A 389 7.73 18.60 -1.22
C ILE A 389 8.67 18.13 -0.10
N ASP A 390 9.48 17.10 -0.37
CA ASP A 390 10.41 16.52 0.60
C ASP A 390 11.80 17.12 0.36
N ALA A 391 12.23 17.98 1.27
CA ALA A 391 13.52 18.65 1.22
C ALA A 391 14.47 18.11 2.27
N ARG A 392 14.36 16.84 2.66
CA ARG A 392 15.26 16.22 3.65
C ARG A 392 16.59 15.72 3.08
N GLY A 393 16.73 15.74 1.76
CA GLY A 393 17.94 15.31 1.05
C GLY A 393 18.01 13.79 0.85
N ARG A 394 18.93 13.38 -0.01
CA ARG A 394 19.20 11.97 -0.32
C ARG A 394 20.71 11.73 -0.39
N PRO A 395 21.26 10.71 0.31
CA PRO A 395 20.56 9.79 1.22
C PRO A 395 19.94 10.52 2.43
N LEU A 396 18.88 9.96 3.00
CA LEU A 396 18.14 10.58 4.09
C LEU A 396 19.02 10.62 5.35
N LEU A 397 19.25 11.83 5.87
CA LEU A 397 19.94 12.02 7.14
C LEU A 397 19.00 11.66 8.29
N CYS A 398 18.98 10.38 8.64
CA CYS A 398 18.11 9.86 9.69
C CYS A 398 18.44 10.50 11.05
N PRO A 399 17.43 10.94 11.82
CA PRO A 399 17.67 11.48 13.16
C PRO A 399 18.28 10.44 14.09
N ARG A 400 18.94 10.89 15.16
CA ARG A 400 19.39 9.99 16.24
C ARG A 400 18.23 9.74 17.22
N PRO A 401 18.18 8.60 17.93
CA PRO A 401 17.15 8.30 18.94
C PRO A 401 17.38 9.10 20.25
N ASN A 402 17.58 10.41 20.15
CA ASN A 402 17.80 11.33 21.27
C ASN A 402 16.79 12.48 21.25
N ILE A 403 16.88 13.39 22.21
CA ILE A 403 15.92 14.50 22.37
C ILE A 403 15.77 15.34 21.09
N GLU A 404 16.88 15.70 20.43
CA GLU A 404 16.83 16.51 19.21
C GLU A 404 16.26 15.73 18.03
N GLY A 405 16.63 14.46 17.85
CA GLY A 405 16.05 13.65 16.79
C GLY A 405 14.55 13.42 16.98
N ARG A 406 14.09 13.23 18.23
CA ARG A 406 12.66 13.15 18.56
C ARG A 406 11.90 14.44 18.21
N LYS A 407 12.52 15.62 18.42
CA LYS A 407 11.93 16.89 17.97
C LYS A 407 11.82 16.95 16.45
N THR A 408 12.85 16.49 15.72
CA THR A 408 12.82 16.40 14.26
C THR A 408 11.71 15.49 13.75
N ILE A 409 11.55 14.29 14.33
CA ILE A 409 10.48 13.36 13.98
C ILE A 409 9.10 13.98 14.23
N LYS A 410 8.89 14.60 15.40
CA LYS A 410 7.62 15.29 15.68
C LYS A 410 7.32 16.37 14.66
N ARG A 411 8.32 17.17 14.29
CA ARG A 411 8.17 18.22 13.28
C ARG A 411 7.79 17.66 11.91
N TRP A 412 8.42 16.56 11.48
CA TRP A 412 8.05 15.89 10.22
C TRP A 412 6.62 15.32 10.27
N GLN A 413 6.21 14.75 11.40
CA GLN A 413 4.84 14.24 11.57
C GLN A 413 3.81 15.38 11.58
N SER A 414 4.11 16.49 12.25
CA SER A 414 3.25 17.67 12.33
C SER A 414 3.01 18.35 10.99
N ALA A 415 3.88 18.15 9.98
CA ALA A 415 3.63 18.64 8.63
C ALA A 415 2.33 18.09 8.01
N PHE A 416 1.82 16.97 8.51
CA PHE A 416 0.62 16.28 7.98
C PHE A 416 -0.61 16.40 8.88
N ILE A 417 -0.48 17.03 10.04
CA ILE A 417 -1.60 17.30 10.94
C ILE A 417 -2.21 18.61 10.47
N ILE A 418 -3.30 18.52 9.70
CA ILE A 418 -4.10 19.68 9.24
C ILE A 418 -5.27 19.88 10.18
#